data_AF-A0A7S1K9T7-F1
#
_entry.id   AF-A0A7S1K9T7-F1
#
_cell.length_a   1.000
_cell.length_b   1.000
_cell.length_c   1.000
_cell.angle_alpha   90.00
_cell.angle_beta   90.00
_cell.angle_gamma   90.00
#
_symmetry.space_group_name_H-M   'P 1'
#
loop_
_entity.id
_entity.type
_entity.pdbx_description
1 polymer ?
#
loop_
_entity_poly.entity_id
_entity_poly.type
_entity_poly.pdbx_seq_one_letter_code
_entity_poly.pdbx_strand_id
1 'polypeptide(L)'
;RTCAPGCALYFLDNGKCEEECYNPDCQFDGGDCFDKDCVVSEWNEWSECSVSCNGPGSAFRERDIRELPRNNGRACPLLQEREDCNEDVPCPVDCVPSEWGE
;
A
#
# COMPACT_ATOMS: atom_id res chain seq x y z
N ARG A 1 34.81 4.47 14.41
CA ARG A 1 35.42 3.49 13.48
C ARG A 1 34.92 3.87 12.09
N THR A 2 35.80 3.91 11.10
CA THR A 2 35.52 4.32 9.71
C THR A 2 35.91 3.16 8.78
N CYS A 3 35.25 3.04 7.63
CA CYS A 3 35.62 2.08 6.58
C CYS A 3 36.48 2.73 5.49
N ALA A 4 36.32 4.03 5.25
CA ALA A 4 37.13 4.85 4.37
C ALA A 4 37.38 6.24 5.00
N PRO A 5 38.35 7.03 4.51
CA PRO A 5 38.52 8.42 4.95
C PRO A 5 37.22 9.21 4.74
N GLY A 6 36.72 9.88 5.78
CA GLY A 6 35.43 10.61 5.73
C GLY A 6 34.19 9.74 5.98
N CYS A 7 34.24 8.44 5.65
CA CYS A 7 33.11 7.53 5.83
C CYS A 7 33.14 6.81 7.18
N ALA A 8 32.35 7.30 8.15
CA ALA A 8 32.09 6.62 9.40
C ALA A 8 31.08 5.48 9.22
N LEU A 9 31.21 4.41 10.02
CA LEU A 9 30.34 3.23 9.87
C LEU A 9 28.83 3.51 10.07
N TYR A 10 28.47 4.61 10.75
CA TYR A 10 27.07 5.00 10.93
C TYR A 10 26.49 5.75 9.72
N PHE A 11 27.32 6.08 8.73
CA PHE A 11 26.85 6.59 7.45
C PHE A 11 26.42 5.46 6.51
N LEU A 12 26.86 4.22 6.73
CA LEU A 12 26.44 3.10 5.88
C LEU A 12 24.98 2.73 6.16
N ASP A 13 24.18 2.50 5.10
CA ASP A 13 22.78 2.06 5.19
C ASP A 13 21.91 2.99 6.06
N ASN A 14 22.16 4.30 5.98
CA ASN A 14 21.40 5.34 6.68
C ASN A 14 20.23 5.89 5.84
N GLY A 15 20.13 5.50 4.57
CA GLY A 15 19.11 5.93 3.60
C GLY A 15 19.48 7.15 2.78
N LYS A 16 20.72 7.67 2.89
CA LYS A 16 21.24 8.76 2.07
C LYS A 16 22.45 8.26 1.29
N CYS A 17 22.60 8.74 0.06
CA CYS A 17 23.79 8.45 -0.71
C CYS A 17 24.91 9.42 -0.33
N GLU A 18 25.91 8.93 0.39
CA GLU A 18 27.16 9.61 0.68
C GLU A 18 28.27 9.19 -0.29
N GLU A 19 28.73 10.11 -1.15
CA GLU A 19 29.78 9.82 -2.14
C GLU A 19 31.08 9.30 -1.51
N GLU A 20 31.42 9.79 -0.32
CA GLU A 20 32.60 9.39 0.46
C GLU A 20 32.51 7.92 0.93
N CYS A 21 31.29 7.40 1.06
CA CYS A 21 30.99 6.02 1.42
C CYS A 21 30.72 5.12 0.20
N TYR A 22 30.50 5.70 -0.99
CA TYR A 22 30.25 4.97 -2.24
C TYR A 22 31.54 4.41 -2.87
N ASN A 23 32.16 3.46 -2.18
CA ASN A 23 33.36 2.77 -2.63
C ASN A 23 33.36 1.31 -2.13
N PRO A 24 34.16 0.41 -2.72
CA PRO A 24 34.13 -1.01 -2.36
C PRO A 24 34.56 -1.31 -0.91
N ASP A 25 35.44 -0.50 -0.31
CA ASP A 25 35.88 -0.70 1.09
C ASP A 25 34.76 -0.41 2.10
N CYS A 26 33.81 0.44 1.70
CA CYS A 26 32.61 0.79 2.44
C CYS A 26 31.34 0.12 1.91
N GLN A 27 31.47 -0.99 1.16
CA GLN A 27 30.33 -1.76 0.63
C GLN A 27 29.33 -0.89 -0.15
N PHE A 28 29.82 0.12 -0.86
CA PHE A 28 29.00 1.06 -1.62
C PHE A 28 27.90 1.72 -0.77
N ASP A 29 28.29 2.25 0.39
CA ASP A 29 27.43 2.97 1.32
C ASP A 29 26.28 2.11 1.89
N GLY A 30 26.55 0.82 2.13
CA GLY A 30 25.51 -0.14 2.52
C GLY A 30 24.45 -0.37 1.43
N GLY A 31 24.69 0.15 0.22
CA GLY A 31 23.76 0.13 -0.89
C GLY A 31 22.92 1.39 -1.03
N ASP A 32 23.17 2.46 -0.27
CA ASP A 32 22.31 3.66 -0.25
C ASP A 32 22.24 4.45 -1.56
N CYS A 33 23.28 4.36 -2.38
CA CYS A 33 23.36 5.04 -3.66
C CYS A 33 22.61 4.34 -4.80
N PHE A 34 22.08 3.14 -4.58
CA PHE A 34 21.34 2.42 -5.62
C PHE A 34 19.85 2.80 -5.63
N ASP A 35 19.27 2.82 -6.82
CA ASP A 35 17.83 2.98 -7.01
C ASP A 35 17.08 1.80 -6.39
N LYS A 36 16.00 2.10 -5.67
CA LYS A 36 15.14 1.10 -5.05
C LYS A 36 13.70 1.46 -5.31
N ASP A 37 12.98 0.58 -6.00
CA ASP A 37 11.56 0.75 -6.26
C ASP A 37 10.74 0.62 -4.98
N CYS A 38 9.58 1.28 -4.95
CA CYS A 38 8.63 1.06 -3.86
C CYS A 38 8.10 -0.37 -3.87
N VAL A 39 8.08 -1.00 -2.70
CA VAL A 39 7.48 -2.31 -2.49
C VAL A 39 6.22 -2.11 -1.66
N VAL A 40 5.10 -2.69 -2.10
CA VAL A 40 3.81 -2.65 -1.40
C VAL A 40 3.39 -4.07 -1.00
N SER A 41 2.51 -4.19 -0.01
CA SER A 41 1.93 -5.46 0.39
C SER A 41 0.96 -6.00 -0.67
N GLU A 42 0.51 -7.23 -0.44
CA GLU A 42 -0.73 -7.71 -1.05
C GLU A 42 -1.91 -6.85 -0.58
N TRP A 43 -2.98 -6.86 -1.38
CA TRP A 43 -4.23 -6.21 -1.02
C TRP A 43 -4.87 -6.91 0.17
N ASN A 44 -5.48 -6.13 1.06
CA ASN A 44 -6.45 -6.64 2.01
C ASN A 44 -7.71 -7.14 1.29
N GLU A 45 -8.52 -7.89 2.02
CA GLU A 45 -9.86 -8.25 1.55
C GLU A 45 -10.70 -6.99 1.29
N TRP A 46 -11.64 -7.11 0.36
CA TRP A 46 -12.60 -6.06 0.11
C TRP A 46 -13.46 -5.79 1.36
N SER A 47 -13.77 -4.53 1.59
CA SER A 47 -14.77 -4.13 2.57
C SER A 47 -16.12 -4.73 2.21
N GLU A 48 -17.03 -4.77 3.19
CA GLU A 48 -18.44 -4.94 2.87
C GLU A 48 -18.91 -3.81 1.95
N CYS A 49 -19.87 -4.13 1.09
CA CYS A 49 -20.50 -3.15 0.21
C CYS A 49 -21.27 -2.12 1.05
N SER A 50 -21.21 -0.84 0.66
CA SER A 50 -21.89 0.24 1.38
C SER A 50 -23.43 0.10 1.43
N VAL A 51 -24.01 -0.68 0.51
CA VAL A 51 -25.42 -1.06 0.50
C VAL A 51 -25.54 -2.58 0.37
N SER A 52 -26.59 -3.15 0.94
CA SER A 52 -26.83 -4.60 0.87
C SER A 52 -27.66 -5.03 -0.35
N CYS A 53 -28.40 -4.12 -0.99
CA CYS A 53 -29.31 -4.43 -2.09
C CYS A 53 -29.78 -3.17 -2.86
N ASN A 54 -30.17 -3.36 -4.13
CA ASN A 54 -30.81 -2.39 -5.04
C ASN A 54 -30.33 -0.94 -4.90
N GLY A 55 -29.03 -0.71 -4.99
CA GLY A 55 -28.48 0.64 -5.02
C GLY A 55 -27.04 0.64 -5.52
N PRO A 56 -26.54 1.81 -5.96
CA PRO A 56 -25.11 1.96 -6.27
C PRO A 56 -24.33 1.84 -4.97
N GLY A 57 -23.90 0.62 -4.67
CA GLY A 57 -22.99 0.33 -3.58
C GLY A 57 -21.55 0.53 -4.02
N SER A 58 -20.67 0.79 -3.06
CA SER A 58 -19.23 0.71 -3.30
C SER A 58 -18.56 -0.11 -2.21
N ALA A 59 -17.58 -0.91 -2.61
CA ALA A 59 -16.62 -1.57 -1.73
C ALA A 59 -15.23 -0.98 -1.98
N PHE A 60 -14.36 -1.05 -0.97
CA PHE A 60 -12.97 -0.61 -1.08
C PHE A 60 -12.01 -1.63 -0.50
N ARG A 61 -10.78 -1.63 -1.00
CA ARG A 61 -9.67 -2.40 -0.43
C ARG A 61 -8.42 -1.55 -0.37
N GLU A 62 -7.53 -1.91 0.54
CA GLU A 62 -6.30 -1.15 0.81
C GLU A 62 -5.09 -2.08 0.89
N ARG A 63 -3.90 -1.51 0.68
CA ARG A 63 -2.61 -2.17 0.87
C ARG A 63 -1.58 -1.19 1.42
N ASP A 64 -0.56 -1.72 2.08
CA ASP A 64 0.45 -0.91 2.75
C ASP A 64 1.75 -0.81 1.96
N ILE A 65 2.51 0.25 2.20
CA ILE A 65 3.90 0.35 1.73
C ILE A 65 4.78 -0.51 2.65
N ARG A 66 5.54 -1.44 2.05
CA ARG A 66 6.57 -2.23 2.73
C ARG A 66 7.94 -1.57 2.67
N GLU A 67 8.26 -0.95 1.54
CA GLU A 67 9.52 -0.22 1.35
C GLU A 67 9.25 1.03 0.52
N LEU A 68 9.73 2.18 1.00
CA LEU A 68 9.65 3.43 0.26
C LEU A 68 10.63 3.43 -0.91
N PRO A 69 10.29 4.11 -2.01
CA PRO A 69 11.21 4.26 -3.11
C PRO A 69 12.38 5.18 -2.71
N ARG A 70 13.54 4.94 -3.30
CA ARG A 70 14.74 5.76 -3.09
C ARG A 70 15.42 6.09 -4.41
N ASN A 71 16.07 7.26 -4.46
CA ASN A 71 16.77 7.79 -5.63
C ASN A 71 15.80 7.87 -6.83
N ASN A 72 16.10 7.22 -7.95
CA ASN A 72 15.24 7.19 -9.14
C ASN A 72 14.34 5.95 -9.19
N GLY A 73 14.16 5.25 -8.06
CA GLY A 73 13.24 4.13 -7.95
C GLY A 73 11.79 4.52 -8.26
N ARG A 74 11.02 3.55 -8.76
CA ARG A 74 9.62 3.75 -9.11
C ARG A 74 8.79 4.10 -7.89
N ALA A 75 7.98 5.15 -8.03
CA ALA A 75 7.03 5.57 -7.01
C ALA A 75 6.05 4.45 -6.63
N CYS A 76 5.52 4.52 -5.41
CA CYS A 76 4.51 3.56 -4.95
C CYS A 76 3.26 3.60 -5.85
N PRO A 77 2.71 2.45 -6.22
CA PRO A 77 1.44 2.39 -6.93
C PRO A 77 0.30 2.82 -5.99
N LEU A 78 -0.94 2.86 -6.52
CA LEU A 78 -2.13 3.16 -5.71
C LEU A 78 -2.25 2.20 -4.51
N LEU A 79 -2.60 2.75 -3.36
CA LEU A 79 -2.73 2.02 -2.09
C LEU A 79 -4.18 1.72 -1.72
N GLN A 80 -5.13 2.28 -2.44
CA GLN A 80 -6.56 2.07 -2.26
C GLN A 80 -7.20 1.82 -3.62
N GLU A 81 -8.18 0.92 -3.64
CA GLU A 81 -9.01 0.62 -4.81
C GLU A 81 -10.49 0.63 -4.40
N ARG A 82 -11.36 0.97 -5.34
CA ARG A 82 -12.82 1.01 -5.17
C ARG A 82 -13.48 0.29 -6.33
N GLU A 83 -14.52 -0.47 -6.02
CA GLU A 83 -15.40 -1.09 -7.01
C GLU A 83 -16.87 -0.87 -6.68
N ASP A 84 -17.71 -0.91 -7.71
CA ASP A 84 -19.17 -0.86 -7.56
C ASP A 84 -19.71 -2.24 -7.19
N CYS A 85 -20.73 -2.29 -6.35
CA CYS A 85 -21.29 -3.54 -5.82
C CYS A 85 -22.80 -3.45 -5.56
N ASN A 86 -23.45 -4.62 -5.53
CA ASN A 86 -24.84 -4.82 -5.14
C ASN A 86 -25.91 -4.03 -5.94
N GLU A 87 -25.59 -3.60 -7.16
CA GLU A 87 -26.55 -2.93 -8.04
C GLU A 87 -27.76 -3.82 -8.39
N ASP A 88 -27.51 -5.11 -8.63
CA ASP A 88 -28.52 -6.10 -9.05
C ASP A 88 -28.98 -7.04 -7.92
N VAL A 89 -28.61 -6.76 -6.67
CA VAL A 89 -29.00 -7.61 -5.52
C VAL A 89 -30.39 -7.20 -5.04
N PRO A 90 -31.43 -8.07 -5.12
CA PRO A 90 -32.78 -7.71 -4.72
C PRO A 90 -32.87 -7.50 -3.20
N CYS A 91 -33.59 -6.45 -2.78
CA CYS A 91 -33.85 -6.26 -1.36
C CYS A 91 -34.86 -7.28 -0.81
N PRO A 92 -34.68 -7.74 0.44
CA PRO A 92 -35.72 -8.49 1.13
C PRO A 92 -37.03 -7.71 1.13
N VAL A 93 -38.11 -8.37 0.72
CA VAL A 93 -39.46 -7.80 0.79
C VAL A 93 -40.09 -8.26 2.09
N ASP A 94 -40.39 -7.30 2.97
CA ASP A 94 -41.12 -7.59 4.19
C ASP A 94 -42.57 -8.00 3.85
N CYS A 95 -42.99 -9.16 4.36
CA CYS A 95 -44.38 -9.58 4.27
C CYS A 95 -45.20 -8.78 5.30
N VAL A 96 -45.99 -7.82 4.83
CA VAL A 96 -46.94 -7.09 5.66
C VAL A 96 -48.25 -7.89 5.69
N PRO A 97 -48.60 -8.55 6.80
CA PRO A 97 -49.86 -9.28 6.90
C PRO A 97 -51.04 -8.31 6.78
N SER A 98 -52.09 -8.69 6.05
CA SER A 98 -53.35 -7.96 6.02
C SER A 98 -54.17 -8.21 7.28
N GLU A 99 -55.01 -7.26 7.67
CA GLU A 99 -56.00 -7.44 8.75
C GLU A 99 -56.95 -8.60 8.40
N TRP A 100 -57.26 -9.43 9.41
CA TRP A 100 -58.19 -10.55 9.26
C TRP A 100 -59.62 -10.00 9.05
N GLY A 101 -60.30 -10.45 8.00
CA GLY A 101 -61.68 -10.06 7.73
C GLY A 101 -62.66 -10.66 8.75
N GLU A 102 -63.66 -9.86 9.17
CA GLU A 102 -64.76 -10.25 10.07
C GLU A 102 -65.72 -11.28 9.46
#